data_AF-A0A7R7VT17-F1
#
_entry.id   AF-A0A7R7VT17-F1
#
_cell.length_a   1.000
_cell.length_b   1.000
_cell.length_c   1.000
_cell.angle_alpha   90.00
_cell.angle_beta   90.00
_cell.angle_gamma   90.00
#
_symmetry.space_group_name_H-M   'P 1'
#
loop_
_entity.id
_entity.type
_entity.pdbx_description
1 polymer ?
#
loop_
_entity_poly.entity_id
_entity_poly.type
_entity_poly.pdbx_seq_one_letter_code
_entity_poly.pdbx_strand_id
1 'polypeptide(L)'
;MRRGGEITGFDQVARPYLLRYTGAKELNSSEELTDALQNVILQHADIRTFVRHYEVNVDVDVQGIIRKTGSQTQFVRFACSLSASIDPNQPYKLSSKESKSLNELPVVRA
;
A
#
# COMPACT_ATOMS: atom_id res chain seq x y z
N MET A 1 13.39 -0.35 0.62
CA MET A 1 14.28 -0.92 1.65
C MET A 1 14.81 -2.26 1.16
N ARG A 2 15.89 -2.26 0.37
CA ARG A 2 16.41 -3.49 -0.26
C ARG A 2 16.94 -4.50 0.78
N ARG A 3 17.81 -4.04 1.69
CA ARG A 3 18.36 -4.85 2.78
C ARG A 3 17.29 -5.44 3.70
N GLY A 4 16.24 -4.67 3.99
CA GLY A 4 15.12 -5.13 4.81
C GLY A 4 14.33 -6.27 4.16
N GLY A 5 14.03 -6.15 2.86
CA GLY A 5 13.37 -7.23 2.10
C GLY A 5 14.24 -8.49 1.97
N GLU A 6 15.56 -8.33 1.79
CA GLU A 6 16.51 -9.44 1.76
C GLU A 6 16.57 -10.18 3.11
N ILE A 7 16.53 -9.47 4.24
CA ILE A 7 16.53 -10.07 5.59
C ILE A 7 15.23 -10.82 5.88
N THR A 8 14.08 -10.28 5.44
CA THR A 8 12.76 -10.90 5.66
C THR A 8 12.42 -11.98 4.64
N GLY A 9 13.28 -12.20 3.63
CA GLY A 9 13.06 -13.20 2.58
C GLY A 9 11.97 -12.82 1.58
N PHE A 10 11.68 -11.53 1.40
CA PHE A 10 10.72 -11.09 0.38
C PHE A 10 11.38 -11.06 -1.00
N ASP A 11 10.81 -11.80 -1.96
CA ASP A 11 11.25 -11.81 -3.37
C ASP A 11 11.14 -10.42 -4.04
N GLN A 12 10.26 -9.57 -3.54
CA GLN A 12 10.12 -8.18 -3.98
C GLN A 12 10.76 -7.21 -3.00
N VAL A 13 11.28 -6.09 -3.51
CA VAL A 13 11.84 -5.01 -2.68
C VAL A 13 10.77 -4.51 -1.71
N ALA A 14 10.96 -4.73 -0.41
CA ALA A 14 10.11 -4.14 0.63
C ALA A 14 10.14 -2.61 0.51
N ARG A 15 9.05 -2.02 0.01
CA ARG A 15 8.87 -0.57 -0.07
C ARG A 15 8.11 -0.10 1.16
N PRO A 16 8.48 1.03 1.80
CA PRO A 16 7.71 1.56 2.92
C PRO A 16 6.23 1.75 2.60
N TYR A 17 5.92 2.14 1.37
CA TYR A 17 4.54 2.27 0.89
C TYR A 17 3.78 0.94 0.92
N LEU A 18 4.39 -0.17 0.46
CA LEU A 18 3.79 -1.50 0.49
C LEU A 18 3.47 -1.94 1.92
N LEU A 19 4.42 -1.74 2.84
CA LEU A 19 4.22 -2.08 4.25
C LEU A 19 3.09 -1.25 4.87
N ARG A 20 3.04 0.05 4.56
CA ARG A 20 1.96 0.93 5.00
C ARG A 20 0.62 0.54 4.38
N TYR A 21 0.61 0.13 3.11
CA TYR A 21 -0.60 -0.25 2.40
C TYR A 21 -1.20 -1.55 2.92
N THR A 22 -0.40 -2.62 3.00
CA THR A 22 -0.85 -3.90 3.56
C THR A 22 -1.22 -3.73 5.04
N GLY A 23 -0.42 -2.99 5.81
CA GLY A 23 -0.74 -2.68 7.19
C GLY A 23 -2.06 -1.92 7.34
N ALA A 24 -2.30 -0.89 6.51
CA ALA A 24 -3.55 -0.13 6.55
C ALA A 24 -4.79 -1.00 6.27
N LYS A 25 -4.71 -1.94 5.31
CA LYS A 25 -5.81 -2.88 5.03
C LYS A 25 -6.08 -3.85 6.18
N GLU A 26 -5.05 -4.35 6.84
CA GLU A 26 -5.21 -5.21 8.02
C GLU A 26 -5.80 -4.43 9.20
N LEU A 27 -5.35 -3.19 9.44
CA LEU A 27 -5.92 -2.34 10.48
C LEU A 27 -7.42 -2.08 10.24
N ASN A 28 -7.81 -1.82 9.00
CA ASN A 28 -9.22 -1.57 8.63
C ASN A 28 -10.10 -2.84 8.66
N SER A 29 -9.50 -4.03 8.57
CA SER A 29 -10.23 -5.30 8.64
C SER A 29 -10.41 -5.81 10.08
N SER A 30 -9.72 -5.20 11.05
CA SER A 30 -9.76 -5.62 12.44
C SER A 30 -11.02 -5.12 13.14
N GLU A 31 -11.73 -6.02 13.81
CA GLU A 31 -12.87 -5.65 14.67
C GLU A 31 -12.44 -4.90 15.94
N GLU A 32 -11.16 -5.01 16.32
CA GLU A 32 -10.61 -4.36 17.52
C GLU A 32 -10.24 -2.89 17.30
N LEU A 33 -10.16 -2.45 16.04
CA LEU A 33 -9.71 -1.11 15.68
C LEU A 33 -10.86 -0.29 15.11
N THR A 34 -11.03 0.91 15.66
CA THR A 34 -11.98 1.89 15.12
C THR A 34 -11.31 2.73 14.03
N ASP A 35 -12.11 3.29 13.12
CA ASP A 35 -11.65 4.26 12.10
C ASP A 35 -10.84 5.40 12.73
N ALA A 36 -11.24 5.88 13.91
CA ALA A 36 -10.54 6.94 14.62
C ALA A 36 -9.13 6.50 15.04
N LEU A 37 -9.00 5.29 15.60
CA LEU A 37 -7.71 4.74 16.02
C LEU A 37 -6.81 4.42 14.81
N GLN A 38 -7.37 3.85 13.75
CA GLN A 38 -6.67 3.65 12.49
C GLN A 38 -6.15 4.97 11.92
N ASN A 39 -6.96 6.03 11.92
CA ASN A 39 -6.55 7.34 11.44
C ASN A 39 -5.43 7.95 12.29
N VAL A 40 -5.42 7.72 13.62
CA VAL A 40 -4.28 8.10 14.47
C VAL A 40 -3.01 7.33 14.08
N ILE A 41 -3.10 6.00 13.93
CA ILE A 41 -1.96 5.15 13.55
C ILE A 41 -1.39 5.54 12.18
N LEU A 42 -2.27 5.77 11.21
CA LEU A 42 -1.91 6.15 9.84
C LEU A 42 -1.68 7.66 9.67
N GLN A 43 -1.82 8.46 10.74
CA GLN A 43 -1.73 9.92 10.71
C GLN A 43 -2.61 10.55 9.62
N HIS A 44 -3.82 10.02 9.45
CA HIS A 44 -4.83 10.54 8.55
C HIS A 44 -5.75 11.49 9.31
N ALA A 45 -6.14 12.59 8.67
CA ALA A 45 -7.19 13.46 9.21
C ALA A 45 -8.59 12.86 9.07
N ASP A 46 -8.78 11.96 8.09
CA ASP A 46 -10.07 11.42 7.70
C ASP A 46 -9.91 10.07 6.99
N ILE A 47 -10.85 9.15 7.24
CA ILE A 47 -10.89 7.79 6.68
C ILE A 47 -10.98 7.78 5.15
N ARG A 48 -11.48 8.85 4.52
CA ARG A 48 -11.48 9.03 3.07
C ARG A 48 -10.07 8.98 2.47
N THR A 49 -9.05 9.34 3.24
CA THR A 49 -7.65 9.19 2.82
C THR A 49 -7.28 7.71 2.69
N PHE A 50 -7.73 6.87 3.64
CA PHE A 50 -7.61 5.42 3.54
C PHE A 50 -8.34 4.91 2.29
N VAL A 51 -9.62 5.25 2.15
CA VAL A 51 -10.46 4.77 1.03
C VAL A 51 -9.82 5.12 -0.33
N ARG A 52 -9.32 6.34 -0.49
CA ARG A 52 -8.76 6.82 -1.76
C ARG A 52 -7.43 6.17 -2.13
N HIS A 53 -6.56 5.94 -1.15
CA HIS A 53 -5.15 5.57 -1.42
C HIS A 53 -4.81 4.12 -1.07
N TYR A 54 -5.62 3.49 -0.24
CA TYR A 54 -5.32 2.19 0.36
C TYR A 54 -6.45 1.16 0.13
N GLU A 55 -7.68 1.60 -0.09
CA GLU A 55 -8.82 0.76 -0.50
C GLU A 55 -9.06 0.82 -2.01
N VAL A 56 -7.98 0.72 -2.80
CA VAL A 56 -8.02 0.95 -4.25
C VAL A 56 -8.68 -0.22 -5.00
N ASN A 57 -8.78 -1.39 -4.36
CA ASN A 57 -9.36 -2.60 -4.96
C ASN A 57 -10.28 -3.33 -3.98
N VAL A 58 -11.35 -3.92 -4.51
CA VAL A 58 -12.19 -4.87 -3.79
C VAL A 58 -11.35 -6.11 -3.52
N ASP A 59 -10.96 -6.29 -2.27
CA ASP A 59 -10.02 -7.33 -1.88
C ASP A 59 -10.71 -8.65 -1.48
N VAL A 60 -12.04 -8.66 -1.48
CA VAL A 60 -12.86 -9.86 -1.32
C VAL A 60 -13.12 -10.53 -2.66
N ASP A 61 -13.18 -11.87 -2.66
CA ASP A 61 -13.53 -12.65 -3.85
C ASP A 61 -15.04 -12.57 -4.11
N VAL A 62 -15.49 -11.42 -4.63
CA VAL A 62 -16.90 -11.14 -4.94
C VAL A 62 -17.47 -12.21 -5.89
N GLN A 63 -16.68 -12.68 -6.85
CA GLN A 63 -17.12 -13.71 -7.79
C GLN A 63 -17.35 -15.05 -7.10
N GLY A 64 -16.43 -15.49 -6.24
CA GLY A 64 -16.57 -16.72 -5.46
C GLY A 64 -17.77 -16.68 -4.51
N ILE A 65 -18.02 -15.52 -3.89
CA ILE A 65 -19.19 -15.27 -3.03
C ILE A 65 -20.49 -15.36 -3.85
N ILE A 66 -20.61 -14.62 -4.96
CA ILE A 66 -21.82 -14.61 -5.81
C ILE A 66 -22.13 -16.01 -6.34
N ARG A 67 -21.10 -16.75 -6.75
CA ARG A 67 -21.24 -18.09 -7.33
C ARG A 67 -21.39 -19.19 -6.28
N LYS A 68 -21.26 -18.87 -4.98
CA LYS A 68 -21.27 -19.83 -3.86
C LYS A 68 -20.25 -20.96 -4.02
N THR A 69 -19.13 -20.69 -4.68
CA THR A 69 -18.05 -21.67 -4.93
C THR A 69 -17.03 -21.73 -3.80
N GLY A 70 -17.24 -20.96 -2.72
CA GLY A 70 -16.21 -20.65 -1.73
C GLY A 70 -15.42 -19.41 -2.15
N SER A 71 -14.85 -18.73 -1.15
CA SER A 71 -14.15 -17.45 -1.34
C SER A 71 -12.64 -17.65 -1.28
N GLN A 72 -11.91 -17.19 -2.29
CA GLN A 72 -10.45 -17.10 -2.25
C GLN A 72 -9.97 -15.71 -1.80
N THR A 73 -10.67 -15.10 -0.84
CA THR A 73 -10.40 -13.73 -0.34
C THR A 73 -8.92 -13.49 -0.03
N GLN A 74 -8.22 -14.46 0.59
CA GLN A 74 -6.80 -14.28 0.91
C GLN A 74 -5.92 -14.15 -0.34
N PHE A 75 -6.23 -14.89 -1.41
CA PHE A 75 -5.53 -14.80 -2.68
C PHE A 75 -5.82 -13.47 -3.40
N VAL A 76 -7.09 -13.04 -3.42
CA VAL A 76 -7.50 -11.76 -4.01
C VAL A 76 -6.86 -10.59 -3.25
N ARG A 77 -6.86 -10.62 -1.90
CA ARG A 77 -6.13 -9.66 -1.04
C ARG A 77 -4.65 -9.58 -1.37
N PHE A 78 -3.98 -10.72 -1.47
CA PHE A 78 -2.56 -10.77 -1.83
C PHE A 78 -2.31 -10.12 -3.19
N ALA A 79 -3.08 -10.50 -4.21
CA ALA A 79 -2.97 -9.94 -5.54
C ALA A 79 -3.22 -8.42 -5.52
N CYS A 80 -4.30 -7.95 -4.89
CA CYS A 80 -4.69 -6.55 -4.86
C CYS A 80 -3.76 -5.64 -4.03
N SER A 81 -3.01 -6.19 -3.07
CA SER A 81 -2.10 -5.41 -2.20
C SER A 81 -0.69 -5.32 -2.77
N LEU A 82 -0.07 -6.44 -3.14
CA LEU A 82 1.30 -6.44 -3.65
C LEU A 82 1.38 -5.85 -5.07
N SER A 83 0.40 -6.16 -5.93
CA SER A 83 0.42 -5.69 -7.33
C SER A 83 0.07 -4.20 -7.47
N ALA A 84 -0.64 -3.59 -6.53
CA ALA A 84 -0.99 -2.17 -6.58
C ALA A 84 0.25 -1.25 -6.59
N SER A 85 1.39 -1.73 -6.09
CA SER A 85 2.66 -0.99 -6.12
C SER A 85 3.48 -1.21 -7.39
N ILE A 86 3.04 -2.12 -8.26
CA ILE A 86 3.69 -2.46 -9.52
C ILE A 86 3.10 -1.54 -10.59
N ASP A 87 3.53 -0.28 -10.60
CA ASP A 87 3.35 0.58 -11.76
C ASP A 87 4.49 0.31 -12.75
N PRO A 88 4.21 -0.23 -13.96
CA PRO A 88 5.24 -0.51 -14.97
C PRO A 88 6.03 0.74 -15.38
N ASN A 89 5.44 1.92 -15.22
CA ASN A 89 6.03 3.21 -15.60
C ASN A 89 6.66 3.96 -14.43
N GLN A 90 6.61 3.41 -13.20
CA GLN A 90 7.17 4.10 -12.04
C GLN A 90 8.71 4.07 -12.07
N PRO A 91 9.38 5.24 -12.14
CA PRO A 91 10.83 5.29 -12.16
C PRO A 91 11.39 4.82 -10.82
N TYR A 92 12.17 3.73 -10.84
CA TYR A 92 12.79 3.16 -9.64
C TYR A 92 14.13 3.83 -9.28
N LYS A 93 14.67 4.65 -10.18
CA LYS A 93 15.93 5.37 -10.00
C LYS A 93 15.89 6.68 -10.78
N LEU A 94 16.14 7.77 -10.09
CA LEU A 94 16.37 9.07 -10.71
C LEU A 94 17.80 9.15 -11.23
N SER A 95 18.00 9.80 -12.37
CA SER A 95 19.33 10.23 -12.79
C SER A 95 19.88 11.28 -11.83
N SER A 96 21.21 11.42 -11.81
CA SER A 96 21.86 12.46 -10.99
C SER A 96 21.36 13.88 -11.32
N LYS A 97 20.91 14.11 -12.56
CA LYS A 97 20.37 15.40 -13.00
C LYS A 97 18.96 15.63 -12.45
N GLU A 98 18.08 14.63 -12.53
CA GLU A 98 16.71 14.71 -12.01
C GLU A 98 16.72 14.86 -10.48
N SER A 99 17.56 14.08 -9.79
CA SER A 99 17.74 14.19 -8.33
C SER A 99 18.19 15.59 -7.91
N LYS A 100 19.17 16.17 -8.62
CA LYS A 100 19.59 17.57 -8.39
C LYS A 100 18.45 18.56 -8.64
N SER A 101 17.65 18.37 -9.68
CA SER A 101 16.53 19.28 -9.99
C SER A 101 15.43 19.27 -8.92
N LEU A 102 15.19 18.13 -8.26
CA LEU A 102 14.21 18.04 -7.17
C LEU A 102 14.64 18.85 -5.95
N ASN A 103 15.94 18.91 -5.66
CA ASN A 103 16.49 19.71 -4.56
C ASN A 103 16.43 21.23 -4.83
N GLU A 104 16.16 21.64 -6.07
CA GLU A 104 15.91 23.04 -6.42
C GLU A 104 14.47 23.47 -6.14
N LEU A 105 13.55 22.54 -5.85
CA LEU A 105 12.14 22.86 -5.67
C LEU A 105 11.90 23.72 -4.42
N PRO A 106 11.05 24.77 -4.50
CA PRO A 106 10.79 25.67 -3.38
C PRO A 106 10.30 24.96 -2.10
N VAL A 107 9.52 23.88 -2.26
CA VAL A 107 8.99 23.07 -1.15
C VAL A 107 10.07 22.25 -0.42
N VAL A 108 11.23 22.02 -1.05
CA VAL A 108 12.37 21.28 -0.49
C VAL A 108 13.42 22.22 0.09
N ARG A 109 13.49 23.46 -0.42
CA ARG A 109 14.43 24.49 0.05
C ARG A 109 13.96 25.26 1.30
N ALA A 110 12.68 25.15 1.67
CA ALA A 110 12.12 25.73 2.88
C ALA A 110 12.48 24.89 4.11
#